data_AF-A0A8T3M4Y6-F1
#
_entry.id   AF-A0A8T3M4Y6-F1
#
_cell.length_a   1.000
_cell.length_b   1.000
_cell.length_c   1.000
_cell.angle_alpha   90.00
_cell.angle_beta   90.00
_cell.angle_gamma   90.00
#
_symmetry.space_group_name_H-M   'P 1'
#
loop_
_entity.id
_entity.type
_entity.pdbx_description
1 polymer ?
#
loop_
_entity_poly.entity_id
_entity_poly.type
_entity_poly.pdbx_seq_one_letter_code
_entity_poly.pdbx_strand_id
1 'polypeptide(L)'
;MQAGDHPGIVKAPWGDEVDGRRLLHEAVGFGRALRAAGLAVDLGAAVDYARALPLVDMGEREQVRAAGEAVFVRRRDDRPIYDAVFDRWWRQRGRRQGDFTAPPLPRPSDD
;
A
#
# COMPACT_ATOMS: atom_id res chain seq x y z
N MET A 1 -2.25 -30.12 5.93
CA MET A 1 -3.18 -30.14 4.79
C MET A 1 -3.52 -28.69 4.43
N GLN A 2 -3.08 -28.30 3.23
CA GLN A 2 -3.39 -27.10 2.41
C GLN A 2 -3.58 -25.72 3.08
N ALA A 3 -2.49 -24.94 3.10
CA ALA A 3 -2.53 -23.50 2.82
C ALA A 3 -2.27 -23.33 1.32
N GLY A 4 -3.29 -23.62 0.50
CA GLY A 4 -3.19 -23.57 -0.96
C GLY A 4 -4.43 -22.92 -1.51
N ASP A 5 -4.23 -21.85 -2.28
CA ASP A 5 -5.22 -21.17 -3.13
C ASP A 5 -6.05 -20.05 -2.48
N HIS A 6 -5.38 -18.97 -2.07
CA HIS A 6 -6.03 -17.66 -1.98
C HIS A 6 -5.86 -16.96 -3.35
N PRO A 7 -6.94 -16.71 -4.12
CA PRO A 7 -6.91 -16.29 -5.53
C PRO A 7 -6.40 -14.86 -5.79
N GLY A 8 -5.59 -14.29 -4.90
CA GLY A 8 -5.08 -12.93 -4.99
C GLY A 8 -3.65 -12.72 -4.46
N ILE A 9 -2.91 -13.79 -4.16
CA ILE A 9 -1.50 -13.65 -3.73
C ILE A 9 -0.64 -13.31 -4.95
N VAL A 10 -0.06 -12.12 -4.96
CA VAL A 10 0.96 -11.71 -5.92
C VAL A 10 2.32 -11.99 -5.27
N LYS A 11 3.15 -12.83 -5.90
CA LYS A 11 4.57 -12.93 -5.52
C LYS A 11 5.31 -11.72 -6.08
N ALA A 12 5.82 -10.88 -5.21
CA ALA A 12 6.73 -9.83 -5.64
C ALA A 12 8.06 -10.46 -6.12
N PRO A 13 8.78 -9.83 -7.08
CA PRO A 13 10.08 -10.32 -7.56
C PRO A 13 11.14 -10.53 -6.47
N TRP A 14 10.94 -9.95 -5.28
CA TRP A 14 11.83 -10.02 -4.12
C TRP A 14 11.37 -10.95 -2.97
N GLY A 15 10.36 -11.79 -3.18
CA GLY A 15 10.13 -12.98 -2.33
C GLY A 15 8.98 -12.94 -1.33
N ASP A 16 8.37 -11.77 -1.08
CA ASP A 16 7.22 -11.65 -0.16
C ASP A 16 5.89 -11.98 -0.85
N GLU A 17 5.02 -12.72 -0.14
CA GLU A 17 3.63 -12.94 -0.55
C GLU A 17 2.78 -11.71 -0.25
N VAL A 18 2.15 -11.14 -1.27
CA VAL A 18 1.35 -9.92 -1.14
C VAL A 18 -0.13 -10.21 -1.40
N ASP A 19 -0.99 -9.94 -0.41
CA ASP A 19 -2.46 -10.04 -0.56
C ASP A 19 -2.98 -8.92 -1.48
N GLY A 20 -3.30 -9.26 -2.73
CA GLY A 20 -3.82 -8.34 -3.73
C GLY A 20 -5.15 -7.69 -3.36
N ARG A 21 -6.01 -8.36 -2.56
CA ARG A 21 -7.26 -7.76 -2.07
C ARG A 21 -6.96 -6.67 -1.05
N ARG A 22 -5.98 -6.89 -0.18
CA ARG A 22 -5.51 -5.87 0.77
C ARG A 22 -4.89 -4.69 0.03
N LEU A 23 -4.06 -4.93 -0.99
CA LEU A 23 -3.49 -3.86 -1.81
C LEU A 23 -4.57 -3.02 -2.49
N LEU A 24 -5.56 -3.68 -3.11
CA LEU A 24 -6.67 -2.97 -3.76
C LEU A 24 -7.47 -2.15 -2.75
N HIS A 25 -7.70 -2.67 -1.55
CA HIS A 25 -8.38 -1.93 -0.49
C HIS A 25 -7.61 -0.66 -0.08
N GLU A 26 -6.29 -0.76 0.15
CA GLU A 26 -5.44 0.40 0.46
C GLU A 26 -5.40 1.39 -0.70
N ALA A 27 -5.27 0.91 -1.93
CA ALA A 27 -5.22 1.75 -3.13
C ALA A 27 -6.54 2.50 -3.37
N VAL A 28 -7.68 1.84 -3.20
CA VAL A 28 -9.00 2.49 -3.26
C VAL A 28 -9.17 3.50 -2.13
N GLY A 29 -8.73 3.17 -0.91
CA GLY A 29 -8.74 4.09 0.22
C GLY A 29 -7.92 5.36 -0.04
N PHE A 30 -6.71 5.19 -0.59
CA PHE A 30 -5.85 6.31 -0.98
C PHE A 30 -6.47 7.13 -2.13
N GLY A 31 -6.98 6.47 -3.17
CA GLY A 31 -7.67 7.13 -4.29
C GLY A 31 -8.89 7.95 -3.84
N ARG A 32 -9.64 7.49 -2.84
CA ARG A 32 -10.73 8.27 -2.22
C ARG A 32 -10.21 9.52 -1.50
N ALA A 33 -9.09 9.42 -0.79
CA ALA A 33 -8.47 10.57 -0.13
C ALA A 33 -8.00 11.63 -1.15
N LEU A 34 -7.41 11.18 -2.26
CA LEU A 34 -7.03 12.07 -3.37
C LEU A 34 -8.24 12.74 -4.01
N ARG A 35 -9.33 11.98 -4.24
CA ARG A 35 -10.58 12.54 -4.75
C ARG A 35 -11.19 13.58 -3.83
N ALA A 36 -11.18 13.33 -2.52
CA ALA A 36 -11.65 14.30 -1.52
C ALA A 36 -10.80 15.59 -1.49
N ALA A 37 -9.54 15.52 -1.93
CA ALA A 37 -8.64 16.67 -2.06
C ALA A 37 -8.73 17.39 -3.42
N GLY A 38 -9.62 16.94 -4.32
CA GLY A 38 -9.88 17.58 -5.61
C GLY A 38 -9.23 16.92 -6.83
N LEU A 39 -8.50 15.80 -6.66
CA LEU A 39 -7.94 15.07 -7.80
C LEU A 39 -8.99 14.16 -8.47
N ALA A 40 -9.05 14.19 -9.79
CA ALA A 40 -9.92 13.32 -10.56
C ALA A 40 -9.36 11.89 -10.63
N VAL A 41 -9.56 11.12 -9.56
CA VAL A 41 -9.18 9.70 -9.48
C VAL A 41 -10.38 8.83 -9.85
N ASP A 42 -10.18 7.84 -10.72
CA ASP A 42 -11.17 6.80 -11.05
C ASP A 42 -10.79 5.44 -10.42
N LEU A 43 -11.66 4.44 -10.59
CA LEU A 43 -11.40 3.09 -10.06
C LEU A 43 -10.25 2.40 -10.82
N GLY A 44 -10.08 2.68 -12.11
CA GLY A 44 -9.01 2.12 -12.94
C GLY A 44 -7.64 2.51 -12.39
N ALA A 45 -7.44 3.79 -12.09
CA ALA A 45 -6.22 4.30 -11.48
C ALA A 45 -5.95 3.65 -10.11
N ALA A 46 -6.98 3.40 -9.29
CA ALA A 46 -6.78 2.67 -8.03
C ALA A 46 -6.35 1.20 -8.27
N VAL A 47 -6.91 0.54 -9.28
CA VAL A 47 -6.49 -0.81 -9.67
C VAL A 47 -5.05 -0.81 -10.22
N ASP A 48 -4.70 0.16 -11.05
CA ASP A 48 -3.34 0.29 -11.61
C ASP A 48 -2.32 0.58 -10.51
N TYR A 49 -2.66 1.41 -9.53
CA TYR A 49 -1.79 1.62 -8.37
C TYR A 49 -1.61 0.34 -7.55
N ALA A 50 -2.68 -0.43 -7.30
CA ALA A 50 -2.59 -1.72 -6.62
C ALA A 50 -1.68 -2.72 -7.37
N ARG A 51 -1.65 -2.65 -8.70
CA ARG A 51 -0.76 -3.47 -9.56
C ARG A 51 0.68 -2.95 -9.61
N ALA A 52 0.89 -1.65 -9.40
CA ALA A 52 2.21 -1.04 -9.38
C ALA A 52 2.94 -1.24 -8.04
N LEU A 53 2.20 -1.34 -6.92
CA LEU A 53 2.80 -1.51 -5.59
C LEU A 53 3.71 -2.74 -5.46
N PRO A 54 3.38 -3.93 -6.02
CA PRO A 54 4.29 -5.08 -6.06
C PRO A 54 5.49 -4.94 -7.01
N LEU A 55 5.63 -3.83 -7.73
CA LEU A 55 6.74 -3.56 -8.66
C LEU A 55 7.79 -2.60 -8.08
N VAL A 56 7.54 -2.07 -6.88
CA VAL A 56 8.48 -1.23 -6.13
C VAL A 56 8.70 -1.75 -4.70
N ASP A 57 9.79 -1.35 -4.07
CA ASP A 57 10.01 -1.62 -2.64
C ASP A 57 8.97 -0.84 -1.80
N MET A 58 8.00 -1.56 -1.23
CA MET A 58 6.92 -0.99 -0.44
C MET A 58 7.36 -0.44 0.93
N GLY A 59 8.58 -0.75 1.38
CA GLY A 59 9.23 -0.17 2.57
C GLY A 59 9.91 1.17 2.27
N GLU A 60 10.23 1.42 1.01
CA GLU A 60 10.91 2.64 0.57
C GLU A 60 9.87 3.70 0.18
N ARG A 61 9.74 4.73 1.02
CA ARG A 61 8.70 5.77 0.89
C ARG A 61 8.70 6.42 -0.50
N GLU A 62 9.87 6.71 -1.04
CA GLU A 62 9.98 7.49 -2.27
C GLU A 62 9.55 6.65 -3.48
N GLN A 63 9.89 5.37 -3.51
CA GLN A 63 9.38 4.42 -4.50
C GLN A 63 7.84 4.31 -4.51
N VAL A 64 7.21 4.18 -3.34
CA VAL A 64 5.75 4.11 -3.24
C VAL A 64 5.10 5.44 -3.65
N ARG A 65 5.73 6.57 -3.30
CA ARG A 65 5.33 7.91 -3.72
C ARG A 65 5.39 8.04 -5.24
N ALA A 66 6.50 7.66 -5.86
CA ALA A 66 6.70 7.78 -7.30
C ALA A 66 5.73 6.88 -8.08
N ALA A 67 5.47 5.66 -7.60
CA ALA A 67 4.49 4.75 -8.20
C ALA A 67 3.08 5.35 -8.20
N GLY A 68 2.66 5.97 -7.08
CA GLY A 68 1.37 6.64 -7.01
C GLY A 68 1.33 7.91 -7.85
N GLU A 69 2.43 8.65 -7.91
CA GLU A 69 2.53 9.87 -8.71
C GLU A 69 2.33 9.54 -10.20
N ALA A 70 3.02 8.52 -10.70
CA ALA A 70 2.91 8.04 -12.08
C ALA A 70 1.48 7.63 -12.46
N VAL A 71 0.70 7.15 -11.49
CA VAL A 71 -0.69 6.71 -11.72
C VAL A 71 -1.67 7.87 -11.56
N PHE A 72 -1.57 8.69 -10.53
CA PHE A 72 -2.63 9.64 -10.17
C PHE A 72 -2.42 11.08 -10.68
N VAL A 73 -1.18 11.49 -10.94
CA VAL A 73 -0.87 12.85 -11.39
C VAL A 73 -1.00 12.93 -12.91
N ARG A 74 -1.92 13.75 -13.41
CA ARG A 74 -2.18 13.91 -14.85
C ARG A 74 -1.71 15.27 -15.37
N ARG A 75 -1.65 16.27 -14.49
CA ARG A 75 -1.18 17.63 -14.78
C ARG A 75 -0.16 18.06 -13.72
N ARG A 76 0.68 19.02 -14.09
CA ARG A 76 1.68 19.59 -13.17
C ARG A 76 1.05 20.14 -11.89
N ASP A 77 -0.15 20.71 -11.99
CA ASP A 77 -0.87 21.32 -10.87
C ASP A 77 -1.49 20.29 -9.90
N ASP A 78 -1.59 19.02 -10.30
CA ASP A 78 -2.06 17.94 -9.41
C ASP A 78 -0.98 17.56 -8.39
N ARG A 79 0.29 17.80 -8.72
CA ARG A 79 1.45 17.31 -7.95
C ARG A 79 1.51 17.86 -6.52
N PRO A 80 1.32 19.16 -6.26
CA PRO A 80 1.28 19.68 -4.88
C PRO A 80 0.16 19.05 -4.03
N ILE A 81 -1.02 18.81 -4.63
CA ILE A 81 -2.15 18.18 -3.93
C ILE A 81 -1.82 16.71 -3.64
N TYR A 82 -1.29 16.00 -4.63
CA TYR A 82 -0.85 14.61 -4.50
C TYR A 82 0.17 14.46 -3.36
N ASP A 83 1.25 15.26 -3.37
CA ASP A 83 2.32 15.18 -2.39
C ASP A 83 1.79 15.41 -0.96
N ALA A 84 0.93 16.41 -0.77
CA ALA A 84 0.32 16.69 0.54
C ALA A 84 -0.55 15.53 1.07
N VAL A 85 -1.35 14.92 0.20
CA VAL A 85 -2.20 13.77 0.56
C VAL A 85 -1.35 12.52 0.82
N PHE A 86 -0.34 12.27 -0.02
CA PHE A 86 0.59 11.16 0.14
C PHE A 86 1.33 11.25 1.47
N ASP A 87 1.88 12.42 1.82
CA ASP A 87 2.59 12.61 3.08
C ASP A 87 1.71 12.32 4.29
N ARG A 88 0.45 12.73 4.23
CA ARG A 88 -0.53 12.45 5.28
C ARG A 88 -0.87 10.97 5.35
N TRP A 89 -1.04 10.31 4.21
CA TRP A 89 -1.35 8.89 4.13
C TRP A 89 -0.20 8.01 4.61
N TRP A 90 1.05 8.33 4.20
CA TRP A 90 2.25 7.61 4.61
C TRP A 90 2.47 7.62 6.12
N ARG A 91 2.31 8.79 6.75
CA ARG A 91 2.38 8.93 8.22
C ARG A 91 1.35 8.07 8.95
N GLN A 92 0.14 7.96 8.40
CA GLN A 92 -0.90 7.09 8.98
C GLN A 92 -0.64 5.62 8.72
N ARG A 93 -0.04 5.27 7.56
CA ARG A 93 0.38 3.91 7.24
C ARG A 93 1.42 3.42 8.24
N GLY A 94 2.44 4.23 8.56
CA GLY A 94 3.43 3.92 9.59
C GLY A 94 2.79 3.60 10.95
N ARG A 95 1.82 4.41 11.40
CA ARG A 95 1.05 4.15 12.64
C ARG A 95 0.18 2.90 12.60
N ARG A 96 -0.24 2.46 11.41
CA ARG A 96 -0.99 1.21 11.20
C ARG A 96 -0.05 0.00 11.06
N GLN A 97 1.24 0.22 10.78
CA GLN A 97 2.24 -0.83 10.54
C GLN A 97 3.17 -1.08 11.75
N GLY A 98 3.44 -0.10 12.63
CA GLY A 98 4.16 -0.28 13.91
C GLY A 98 3.31 0.25 15.09
N ASP A 99 3.19 -0.38 16.27
CA ASP A 99 4.13 -1.23 17.01
C ASP A 99 3.42 -2.44 17.66
N PHE A 100 3.41 -3.61 17.03
CA PHE A 100 3.14 -4.85 17.78
C PHE A 100 4.45 -5.59 18.03
N THR A 101 5.06 -5.31 19.18
CA THR A 101 6.02 -6.21 19.80
C THR A 101 5.21 -7.18 20.64
N ALA A 102 5.05 -8.43 20.18
CA ALA A 102 4.46 -9.47 21.01
C ALA A 102 5.26 -9.55 22.33
N PRO A 103 4.63 -9.54 23.51
CA PRO A 103 5.33 -9.87 24.75
C PRO A 103 6.03 -11.22 24.55
N PRO A 104 7.29 -11.41 25.00
CA PRO A 104 7.94 -12.70 24.89
C PRO A 104 7.06 -13.74 25.58
N LEU A 105 6.46 -14.64 24.78
CA LEU A 105 5.69 -15.74 25.33
C LEU A 105 6.67 -16.58 26.16
N PRO A 106 6.35 -16.90 27.43
CA PRO A 106 7.16 -17.83 28.18
C PRO A 106 7.20 -19.14 27.39
N ARG A 107 8.41 -19.57 27.02
CA ARG A 107 8.57 -20.88 26.38
C ARG A 107 8.01 -21.92 27.36
N PRO A 108 7.21 -22.89 26.90
CA PRO A 108 6.85 -24.01 27.75
C PRO A 108 8.16 -24.62 28.26
N SER A 109 8.29 -24.68 29.58
CA SER A 109 9.33 -25.46 30.22
C SER A 109 9.11 -26.91 29.80
N ASP A 110 10.08 -27.49 29.10
CA ASP A 110 10.14 -28.94 28.89
C ASP A 110 10.44 -29.56 30.27
N ASP A 111 9.39 -30.06 30.91
CA ASP A 111 9.42 -30.99 32.04
C ASP A 111 8.75 -32.31 31.60
#